data_AF-A0A930WND3-F1
#
_entry.id   AF-A0A930WND3-F1
#
_cell.length_a   1.000
_cell.length_b   1.000
_cell.length_c   1.000
_cell.angle_alpha   90.00
_cell.angle_beta   90.00
_cell.angle_gamma   90.00
#
_symmetry.space_group_name_H-M   'P 1'
#
loop_
_entity.id
_entity.type
_entity.pdbx_description
1 polymer ?
#
loop_
_entity_poly.entity_id
_entity_poly.type
_entity_poly.pdbx_seq_one_letter_code
_entity_poly.pdbx_strand_id
1 'polypeptide(L)'
;GKQFKKLLKGKTASIYATSMAPTWWYKIFSGPFNIPDSYGISVLKNAVLNHCGIKTKRVCILGEVGRDVNTASMREQHLQKVAAEVKKL
;
A
#
# COMPACT_ATOMS: atom_id res chain seq x y z
N GLY A 1 10.19 18.11 23.02
CA GLY A 1 10.74 18.16 21.64
C GLY A 1 9.85 19.01 20.76
N LYS A 2 10.41 19.77 19.80
CA LYS A 2 9.62 20.56 18.85
C LYS A 2 8.82 19.62 17.94
N GLN A 3 7.50 19.76 17.91
CA GLN A 3 6.64 19.02 17.00
C GLN A 3 6.89 19.51 15.56
N PHE A 4 7.15 18.57 14.64
CA PHE A 4 7.34 18.90 13.22
C PHE A 4 6.08 19.56 12.64
N LYS A 5 6.28 20.63 11.87
CA LYS A 5 5.19 21.32 11.17
C LYS A 5 4.73 20.46 9.99
N LYS A 6 3.49 19.98 10.03
CA LYS A 6 2.86 19.19 8.97
C LYS A 6 2.45 20.07 7.80
N LEU A 7 3.35 20.27 6.84
CA LEU A 7 3.16 21.21 5.71
C LEU A 7 2.12 20.74 4.68
N LEU A 8 1.83 19.44 4.60
CA LEU A 8 0.93 18.85 3.60
C LEU A 8 -0.44 18.48 4.19
N LYS A 9 -0.83 19.11 5.30
CA LYS A 9 -2.12 18.88 5.96
C LYS A 9 -3.29 19.13 4.98
N GLY A 10 -4.25 18.21 4.96
CA GLY A 10 -5.42 18.26 4.06
C GLY A 10 -5.23 17.51 2.74
N LYS A 11 -3.99 17.12 2.39
CA LYS A 11 -3.75 16.23 1.27
C LYS A 11 -4.01 14.77 1.65
N THR A 12 -4.40 13.97 0.66
CA THR A 12 -4.61 12.54 0.84
C THR A 12 -3.87 11.74 -0.22
N ALA A 13 -3.47 10.52 0.11
CA ALA A 13 -2.80 9.61 -0.82
C ALA A 13 -3.42 8.20 -0.78
N SER A 14 -3.39 7.53 -1.92
CA SER A 14 -3.65 6.10 -2.05
C SER A 14 -2.36 5.41 -2.50
N ILE A 15 -1.98 4.33 -1.82
CA ILE A 15 -0.74 3.60 -2.10
C ILE A 15 -1.12 2.34 -2.89
N TYR A 16 -0.55 2.20 -4.08
CA TYR A 16 -0.63 1.00 -4.91
C TYR A 16 0.80 0.46 -5.07
N ALA A 17 1.02 -0.78 -4.63
CA ALA A 17 2.33 -1.41 -4.66
C ALA A 17 2.24 -2.84 -5.19
N THR A 18 3.26 -3.28 -5.93
CA THR A 18 3.43 -4.67 -6.32
C THR A 18 4.37 -5.37 -5.37
N SER A 19 4.21 -6.68 -5.21
CA SER A 19 5.13 -7.51 -4.43
C SER A 19 5.21 -8.90 -5.03
N MET A 20 6.37 -9.54 -4.90
CA MET A 20 6.52 -10.96 -5.19
C MET A 20 5.84 -11.81 -4.12
N ALA A 21 5.70 -11.34 -2.88
CA ALA A 21 5.03 -12.07 -1.82
C ALA A 21 3.52 -12.16 -2.08
N PRO A 22 2.82 -13.22 -1.63
CA PRO A 22 1.39 -13.34 -1.81
C PRO A 22 0.62 -12.22 -1.10
N THR A 23 -0.49 -11.77 -1.70
CA THR A 23 -1.31 -10.70 -1.12
C THR A 23 -1.83 -11.05 0.28
N TRP A 24 -2.13 -12.34 0.53
CA TRP A 24 -2.59 -12.80 1.84
C TRP A 24 -1.50 -12.67 2.93
N TRP A 25 -0.22 -12.78 2.57
CA TRP A 25 0.92 -12.60 3.48
C TRP A 25 0.84 -11.24 4.17
N TYR A 26 0.61 -10.18 3.39
CA TYR A 26 0.45 -8.84 3.92
C TYR A 26 -0.77 -8.70 4.82
N LYS A 27 -1.89 -9.37 4.55
CA LYS A 27 -3.07 -9.30 5.43
C LYS A 27 -2.84 -9.93 6.80
N ILE A 28 -2.06 -11.01 6.85
CA ILE A 28 -1.73 -11.72 8.11
C ILE A 28 -0.70 -10.91 8.90
N PHE A 29 0.33 -10.40 8.22
CA PHE A 29 1.49 -9.78 8.86
C PHE A 29 1.43 -8.25 8.99
N SER A 30 0.42 -7.60 8.40
CA SER A 30 0.02 -6.23 8.74
C SER A 30 -1.17 -6.18 9.71
N GLY A 31 -1.63 -7.35 10.17
CA GLY A 31 -2.69 -7.54 11.17
C GLY A 31 -2.11 -7.81 12.56
N PRO A 32 -2.72 -8.69 13.39
CA PRO A 32 -2.33 -8.88 14.79
C PRO A 32 -0.90 -9.42 14.99
N PHE A 33 -0.28 -9.99 13.96
CA PHE A 33 1.10 -10.45 13.98
C PHE A 33 1.97 -9.39 13.28
N ASN A 34 2.44 -8.39 14.04
CA ASN A 34 3.35 -7.34 13.57
C ASN A 34 4.68 -7.93 13.08
N ILE A 35 4.75 -8.38 11.83
CA ILE A 35 5.97 -8.93 11.23
C ILE A 35 6.52 -7.94 10.19
N PRO A 36 7.87 -7.77 10.14
CA PRO A 36 8.55 -6.66 9.47
C PRO A 36 8.47 -6.61 7.93
N ASP A 37 7.91 -7.60 7.24
CA ASP A 37 7.82 -7.57 5.77
C ASP A 37 6.83 -6.50 5.23
N SER A 38 6.00 -5.93 6.10
CA SER A 38 5.18 -4.75 5.80
C SER A 38 5.89 -3.41 6.07
N TYR A 39 7.17 -3.43 6.49
CA TYR A 39 7.91 -2.25 6.97
C TYR A 39 8.00 -1.14 5.93
N GLY A 40 8.29 -1.45 4.66
CA GLY A 40 8.39 -0.41 3.62
C GLY A 40 7.10 0.40 3.46
N ILE A 41 5.95 -0.28 3.40
CA ILE A 41 4.64 0.38 3.29
C ILE A 41 4.25 1.08 4.60
N SER A 42 4.55 0.48 5.76
CA SER A 42 4.29 1.08 7.07
C SER A 42 5.12 2.35 7.29
N VAL A 43 6.40 2.35 6.92
CA VAL A 43 7.31 3.51 6.98
C VAL A 43 6.83 4.59 6.03
N LEU A 44 6.52 4.25 4.77
CA LEU A 44 5.97 5.21 3.82
C LEU A 44 4.69 5.84 4.37
N LYS A 45 3.76 5.04 4.87
CA LYS A 45 2.49 5.52 5.45
C LYS A 45 2.71 6.40 6.68
N ASN A 46 3.48 5.93 7.66
CA ASN A 46 3.53 6.51 9.00
C ASN A 46 4.68 7.52 9.17
N ALA A 47 5.89 7.13 8.76
CA ALA A 47 7.09 7.93 8.96
C ALA A 47 7.29 8.98 7.86
N VAL A 48 6.71 8.79 6.67
CA VAL A 48 6.80 9.77 5.56
C VAL A 48 5.48 10.53 5.40
N LEU A 49 4.42 9.87 4.93
CA LEU A 49 3.18 10.55 4.55
C LEU A 49 2.49 11.20 5.77
N ASN A 50 2.26 10.43 6.83
CA ASN A 50 1.61 10.97 8.04
C ASN A 50 2.50 12.00 8.76
N HIS A 51 3.81 11.82 8.73
CA HIS A 51 4.77 12.80 9.24
C HIS A 51 4.63 14.15 8.52
N CYS A 52 4.51 14.13 7.19
CA CYS A 52 4.29 15.34 6.38
C CYS A 52 2.86 15.93 6.50
N GLY A 53 1.90 15.14 7.01
CA GLY A 53 0.50 15.55 7.16
C GLY A 53 -0.47 15.03 6.10
N ILE A 54 -0.02 14.11 5.24
CA ILE A 54 -0.85 13.44 4.24
C ILE A 54 -1.61 12.28 4.89
N LYS A 55 -2.94 12.26 4.76
CA LYS A 55 -3.77 11.14 5.22
C LYS A 55 -3.81 10.05 4.15
N THR A 56 -3.37 8.84 4.50
CA THR A 56 -3.50 7.68 3.61
C THR A 56 -4.96 7.22 3.59
N LYS A 57 -5.60 7.24 2.42
CA LYS A 57 -6.99 6.75 2.22
C LYS A 57 -7.03 5.24 2.04
N ARG A 58 -6.06 4.69 1.31
CA ARG A 58 -6.03 3.27 0.95
C ARG A 58 -4.59 2.78 0.77
N VAL A 59 -4.41 1.50 1.04
CA VAL A 59 -3.22 0.73 0.69
C VAL A 59 -3.71 -0.51 -0.07
N CYS A 60 -3.25 -0.68 -1.30
CA CYS A 60 -3.54 -1.86 -2.13
C CYS A 60 -2.21 -2.49 -2.54
N ILE A 61 -1.98 -3.73 -2.11
CA ILE A 61 -0.80 -4.51 -2.46
C ILE A 61 -1.23 -5.59 -3.43
N LEU A 62 -0.58 -5.64 -4.59
CA LEU A 62 -0.77 -6.61 -5.65
C LEU A 62 0.36 -7.64 -5.53
N GLY A 63 0.08 -8.76 -4.90
CA GLY A 63 1.06 -9.80 -4.60
C GLY A 63 1.33 -10.75 -5.76
N GLU A 64 2.33 -11.61 -5.58
CA GLU A 64 2.80 -12.63 -6.53
C GLU A 64 3.35 -12.09 -7.85
N VAL A 65 3.38 -10.76 -8.04
CA VAL A 65 3.88 -10.10 -9.25
C VAL A 65 5.38 -10.39 -9.39
N GLY A 66 5.76 -11.06 -10.49
CA GLY A 66 7.14 -11.47 -10.76
C GLY A 66 7.47 -12.92 -10.41
N ARG A 67 6.49 -13.73 -9.98
CA ARG A 67 6.62 -15.19 -9.86
C ARG A 67 6.01 -15.90 -11.06
N ASP A 68 6.42 -17.14 -11.33
CA ASP A 68 5.87 -17.95 -12.42
C ASP A 68 4.35 -18.16 -12.33
N VAL A 69 3.82 -18.17 -11.10
CA VAL A 69 2.38 -18.25 -10.84
C VAL A 69 1.61 -17.01 -11.33
N ASN A 70 2.28 -15.87 -11.54
CA ASN A 70 1.65 -14.64 -12.02
C ASN A 70 1.46 -14.65 -13.54
N THR A 71 0.33 -15.22 -13.95
CA THR A 71 -0.08 -15.23 -15.36
C THR A 71 -0.50 -13.85 -15.87
N ALA A 72 -0.56 -13.68 -17.19
CA ALA A 72 -1.10 -12.47 -17.80
C ALA A 72 -2.55 -12.19 -17.37
N SER A 73 -3.36 -13.24 -17.19
CA SER A 73 -4.74 -13.13 -16.70
C SER A 73 -4.79 -12.56 -15.27
N MET A 74 -3.91 -12.99 -14.37
CA MET A 74 -3.84 -12.42 -13.02
C MET A 74 -3.42 -10.95 -13.02
N ARG A 75 -2.49 -10.55 -13.90
CA ARG A 75 -2.12 -9.14 -14.08
C ARG A 75 -3.29 -8.32 -14.60
N GLU A 76 -4.06 -8.84 -15.54
CA GLU A 76 -5.27 -8.19 -16.05
C GLU A 76 -6.31 -8.01 -14.92
N GLN A 77 -6.53 -9.02 -14.08
CA GLN A 77 -7.40 -8.89 -12.91
C GLN A 77 -6.92 -7.80 -11.93
N HIS A 78 -5.61 -7.68 -11.73
CA HIS A 78 -5.04 -6.60 -10.92
C HIS A 78 -5.31 -5.22 -11.54
N LEU A 79 -5.12 -5.07 -12.86
CA LEU A 79 -5.42 -3.84 -13.58
C LEU A 79 -6.89 -3.47 -13.49
N GLN A 80 -7.80 -4.43 -13.71
CA GLN A 80 -9.25 -4.21 -13.60
C GLN A 80 -9.65 -3.78 -12.19
N LYS A 81 -9.06 -4.39 -11.16
CA LYS A 81 -9.28 -3.98 -9.76
C LYS A 81 -8.83 -2.53 -9.52
N VAL A 82 -7.63 -2.16 -9.96
CA VAL A 82 -7.11 -0.79 -9.80
C VAL A 82 -7.97 0.20 -10.59
N ALA A 83 -8.35 -0.13 -11.83
CA ALA A 83 -9.21 0.72 -12.66
C ALA A 83 -10.59 0.95 -12.01
N ALA A 84 -11.21 -0.10 -11.46
CA ALA A 84 -12.48 0.00 -10.76
C ALA A 84 -12.39 0.83 -9.47
N GLU A 85 -11.23 0.83 -8.80
CA GLU A 85 -10.99 1.67 -7.63
C GLU A 85 -10.74 3.14 -8.00
N VAL A 86 -9.92 3.39 -9.02
CA VAL A 86 -9.58 4.75 -9.46
C VAL A 86 -10.80 5.47 -10.03
N LYS A 87 -11.71 4.77 -10.72
CA LYS A 87 -12.99 5.34 -11.19
C LYS A 87 -13.90 5.86 -10.07
N LYS A 88 -13.67 5.46 -8.81
CA LYS A 88 -14.48 5.88 -7.65
C LYS A 88 -13.87 7.08 -6.91
N LEU A 89 -12.73 7.59 -7.37
CA LEU A 89 -12.03 8.74 -6.78
C LEU A 89 -12.53 10.05 -7.37
#